data_AF-A0A162PXI6-F1
#
_entry.id   AF-A0A162PXI6-F1
#
_cell.length_a   1.000
_cell.length_b   1.000
_cell.length_c   1.000
_cell.angle_alpha   90.00
_cell.angle_beta   90.00
_cell.angle_gamma   90.00
#
_symmetry.space_group_name_H-M   'P 1'
#
loop_
_entity.id
_entity.type
_entity.pdbx_description
1 polymer ?
#
loop_
_entity_poly.entity_id
_entity_poly.type
_entity_poly.pdbx_seq_one_letter_code
_entity_poly.pdbx_strand_id
1 'polypeptide(L)'
;MTPTASTSGSTDAQSVGDDPQGPFLNDIDLKREIGKVVTKYLSARQQHLWKEDKNIFKDLARRMTHHIVDRELQSGRKIVAMNSALRTKIEKFMDLHGADFAGKLNRLKSATPSSNVP
;
A
#
# COMPACT_ATOMS: atom_id res chain seq x y z
N MET A 1 23.25 -24.81 -34.00
CA MET A 1 23.71 -24.88 -32.61
C MET A 1 23.88 -23.44 -32.11
N THR A 2 22.98 -22.97 -31.24
CA THR A 2 23.15 -21.73 -30.44
C THR A 2 24.09 -22.03 -29.25
N PRO A 3 24.76 -21.02 -28.64
CA PRO A 3 24.09 -20.29 -27.55
C PRO A 3 24.49 -18.78 -27.41
N THR A 4 23.49 -18.00 -26.96
CA THR A 4 23.44 -16.92 -25.92
C THR A 4 24.70 -16.06 -25.64
N ALA A 5 24.64 -14.76 -25.31
CA ALA A 5 23.64 -14.02 -24.55
C ALA A 5 23.80 -12.50 -24.78
N SER A 6 22.67 -11.81 -24.90
CA SER A 6 22.58 -10.36 -24.68
C SER A 6 22.40 -10.08 -23.19
N THR A 7 23.32 -9.35 -22.56
CA THR A 7 23.07 -8.66 -21.28
C THR A 7 22.84 -7.19 -21.64
N SER A 8 21.61 -6.66 -21.64
CA SER A 8 20.76 -6.27 -20.51
C SER A 8 21.47 -5.40 -19.45
N GLY A 9 20.98 -4.16 -19.32
CA GLY A 9 21.07 -3.37 -18.09
C GLY A 9 21.52 -1.92 -18.27
N SER A 10 20.72 -1.08 -18.94
CA SER A 10 20.76 0.38 -18.76
C SER A 10 19.68 0.80 -17.77
N THR A 11 20.08 1.45 -16.67
CA THR A 11 19.32 2.33 -15.75
C THR A 11 20.37 2.85 -14.77
N ASP A 12 20.99 4.01 -14.99
CA ASP A 12 20.48 5.38 -14.75
C ASP A 12 19.97 5.64 -13.33
N ALA A 13 20.51 6.70 -12.74
CA ALA A 13 20.12 7.42 -11.53
C ALA A 13 20.34 6.76 -10.15
N GLN A 14 21.58 6.79 -9.65
CA GLN A 14 21.81 7.17 -8.25
C GLN A 14 22.15 8.67 -8.21
N SER A 15 21.11 9.51 -8.27
CA SER A 15 21.23 10.89 -7.79
C SER A 15 21.20 10.84 -6.26
N VAL A 16 22.38 10.71 -5.66
CA VAL A 16 22.60 11.05 -4.26
C VAL A 16 22.58 12.57 -4.17
N GLY A 17 21.37 13.11 -4.07
CA GLY A 17 21.14 14.48 -3.65
C GLY A 17 21.41 14.59 -2.15
N ASP A 18 22.55 15.20 -1.82
CA ASP A 18 22.90 15.70 -0.50
C ASP A 18 21.96 16.89 -0.19
N ASP A 19 20.89 16.63 0.57
CA ASP A 19 20.00 17.66 1.12
C ASP A 19 20.12 17.66 2.65
N PRO A 20 20.44 18.79 3.31
CA PRO A 20 20.82 18.85 4.73
C PRO A 20 19.60 18.83 5.67
N GLN A 21 18.61 17.99 5.38
CA GLN A 21 17.36 17.91 6.10
C GLN A 21 17.14 16.51 6.67
N GLY A 22 17.96 16.07 7.62
CA GLY A 22 17.68 14.93 8.52
C GLY A 22 17.26 13.59 7.87
N PRO A 23 17.07 12.52 8.66
CA PRO A 23 16.60 11.24 8.13
C PRO A 23 15.07 11.28 8.03
N PHE A 24 14.49 12.11 7.16
CA PHE A 24 13.05 12.02 6.89
C PHE A 24 12.77 10.78 6.04
N LEU A 25 11.67 10.08 6.33
CA LEU A 25 11.23 8.98 5.48
C LEU A 25 10.76 9.53 4.14
N ASN A 26 11.46 9.18 3.07
CA ASN A 26 11.00 9.44 1.70
C ASN A 26 9.70 8.67 1.42
N ASP A 27 8.95 9.11 0.41
CA ASP A 27 7.64 8.54 0.05
C ASP A 27 7.68 7.02 -0.14
N ILE A 28 8.80 6.53 -0.68
CA ILE A 28 9.06 5.11 -0.92
C ILE A 28 9.14 4.35 0.41
N ASP A 29 9.90 4.86 1.38
CA ASP A 29 10.06 4.22 2.69
C ASP A 29 8.80 4.34 3.54
N LEU A 30 8.14 5.50 3.51
CA LEU A 30 6.86 5.70 4.18
C LEU A 30 5.81 4.71 3.68
N LYS A 31 5.67 4.56 2.36
CA LYS A 31 4.78 3.59 1.74
C LYS A 31 5.11 2.16 2.13
N ARG A 32 6.40 1.82 2.19
CA ARG A 32 6.87 0.48 2.57
C ARG A 32 6.57 0.16 4.03
N GLU A 33 6.80 1.10 4.95
CA GLU A 33 6.50 0.94 6.37
C GLU A 33 4.98 0.88 6.63
N ILE A 34 4.20 1.78 6.02
CA ILE A 34 2.73 1.76 6.08
C ILE A 34 2.20 0.44 5.55
N GLY A 35 2.70 -0.03 4.40
CA GLY A 35 2.31 -1.31 3.82
C GLY A 35 2.50 -2.49 4.78
N LYS A 36 3.61 -2.53 5.52
CA LYS A 36 3.85 -3.58 6.55
C LYS A 36 2.82 -3.52 7.68
N VAL A 37 2.50 -2.34 8.18
CA VAL A 37 1.50 -2.19 9.26
C VAL A 37 0.12 -2.55 8.75
N VAL A 38 -0.26 -2.06 7.58
CA VAL A 38 -1.56 -2.33 6.95
C VAL A 38 -1.74 -3.82 6.71
N THR A 39 -0.78 -4.49 6.09
CA THR A 39 -0.86 -5.95 5.82
C THR A 39 -0.91 -6.76 7.12
N LYS A 40 -0.08 -6.42 8.11
CA LYS A 40 -0.09 -7.08 9.43
C LYS A 40 -1.44 -6.91 10.13
N TYR A 41 -2.01 -5.71 10.11
CA TYR A 41 -3.28 -5.42 10.76
C TYR A 41 -4.47 -6.08 10.05
N LEU A 42 -4.50 -6.03 8.71
CA LEU A 42 -5.51 -6.72 7.89
C LEU A 42 -5.51 -8.23 8.13
N SER A 43 -4.31 -8.81 8.21
CA SER A 43 -4.14 -10.24 8.48
C SER A 43 -4.48 -10.60 9.92
N ALA A 44 -4.15 -9.75 10.92
CA ALA A 44 -4.37 -10.09 12.32
C ALA A 44 -5.80 -9.81 12.83
N ARG A 45 -6.43 -8.71 12.39
CA ARG A 45 -7.70 -8.21 12.95
C ARG A 45 -8.87 -8.20 11.96
N GLN A 46 -8.60 -8.05 10.67
CA GLN A 46 -9.65 -7.83 9.67
C GLN A 46 -9.77 -8.95 8.65
N GLN A 47 -9.45 -10.19 9.04
CA GLN A 47 -9.64 -11.37 8.18
C GLN A 47 -11.07 -11.52 7.66
N HIS A 48 -12.04 -11.17 8.50
CA HIS A 48 -13.47 -11.22 8.15
C HIS A 48 -13.84 -10.28 6.98
N LEU A 49 -13.06 -9.23 6.71
CA LEU A 49 -13.34 -8.27 5.64
C LEU A 49 -12.98 -8.80 4.24
N TRP A 50 -11.94 -9.64 4.15
CA TRP A 50 -11.49 -10.21 2.88
C TRP A 50 -11.85 -11.68 2.72
N LYS A 51 -12.40 -12.35 3.76
CA LYS A 51 -12.96 -13.71 3.71
C LYS A 51 -12.05 -14.71 2.97
N GLU A 52 -10.75 -14.68 3.26
CA GLU A 52 -9.73 -15.54 2.64
C GLU A 52 -9.40 -15.23 1.15
N ASP A 53 -10.03 -14.23 0.54
CA ASP A 53 -9.71 -13.77 -0.80
C ASP A 53 -8.41 -12.95 -0.83
N LYS A 54 -7.34 -13.60 -1.28
CA LYS A 54 -6.00 -13.02 -1.40
C LYS A 54 -5.94 -11.83 -2.36
N ASN A 55 -6.82 -11.78 -3.36
CA ASN A 55 -6.86 -10.66 -4.30
C ASN A 55 -7.47 -9.43 -3.62
N ILE A 56 -8.57 -9.61 -2.89
CA ILE A 56 -9.18 -8.54 -2.10
C ILE A 56 -8.21 -8.05 -1.03
N PHE A 57 -7.51 -8.96 -0.34
CA PHE A 57 -6.48 -8.59 0.63
C PHE A 57 -5.41 -7.69 0.01
N LYS A 58 -4.87 -8.06 -1.15
CA LYS A 58 -3.83 -7.29 -1.85
C LYS A 58 -4.34 -5.91 -2.28
N ASP A 59 -5.54 -5.84 -2.86
CA ASP A 59 -6.11 -4.57 -3.32
C ASP A 59 -6.54 -3.67 -2.17
N LEU A 60 -7.07 -4.23 -1.09
CA LEU A 60 -7.43 -3.52 0.12
C LEU A 60 -6.17 -2.93 0.78
N ALA A 61 -5.13 -3.75 0.96
CA ALA A 61 -3.86 -3.29 1.49
C ALA A 61 -3.25 -2.18 0.61
N ARG A 62 -3.30 -2.34 -0.72
CA ARG A 62 -2.78 -1.34 -1.67
C ARG A 62 -3.56 -0.02 -1.59
N ARG A 63 -4.90 -0.07 -1.61
CA ARG A 63 -5.75 1.13 -1.53
C ARG A 63 -5.57 1.86 -0.21
N MET A 64 -5.55 1.13 0.90
CA MET A 64 -5.37 1.74 2.23
C MET A 64 -3.98 2.36 2.36
N THR A 65 -2.93 1.64 1.95
CA THR A 65 -1.56 2.18 1.96
C THR A 65 -1.47 3.47 1.14
N HIS A 66 -2.02 3.46 -0.08
CA HIS A 66 -1.99 4.64 -0.93
C HIS A 66 -2.74 5.82 -0.32
N HIS A 67 -3.93 5.59 0.24
CA HIS A 67 -4.74 6.66 0.82
C HIS A 67 -4.12 7.25 2.09
N ILE A 68 -3.49 6.42 2.93
CA ILE A 68 -2.77 6.89 4.12
C ILE A 68 -1.55 7.70 3.69
N VAL A 69 -0.73 7.18 2.77
CA VAL A 69 0.45 7.88 2.25
C VAL A 69 0.04 9.24 1.68
N ASP A 70 -0.95 9.28 0.78
CA ASP A 70 -1.45 10.51 0.16
C ASP A 70 -1.91 11.54 1.21
N ARG A 71 -2.63 11.12 2.26
CA ARG A 71 -3.02 11.99 3.37
C ARG A 71 -1.83 12.51 4.19
N GLU A 72 -0.81 11.67 4.42
CA GLU A 72 0.38 12.10 5.15
C GLU A 72 1.22 13.09 4.32
N LEU A 73 1.36 12.87 3.00
CA LEU A 73 2.00 13.82 2.09
C LEU A 73 1.25 15.17 2.06
N GLN A 74 -0.08 15.13 1.91
CA GLN A 74 -0.92 16.34 1.89
C GLN A 74 -0.88 17.11 3.21
N SER A 75 -0.66 16.42 4.33
CA SER A 75 -0.51 17.08 5.63
C SER A 75 0.75 17.96 5.72
N GLY A 76 1.68 17.86 4.75
CA GLY A 76 2.94 18.62 4.72
C GLY A 76 3.85 18.35 5.92
N ARG A 77 3.54 17.32 6.71
CA ARG A 77 4.22 17.03 7.96
C ARG A 77 5.41 16.15 7.65
N LYS A 78 6.61 16.62 7.97
CA LYS A 78 7.84 15.86 7.75
C LYS A 78 7.88 14.67 8.70
N ILE A 79 7.59 13.48 8.18
CA ILE A 79 7.64 12.24 8.95
C ILE A 79 9.10 11.81 9.06
N VAL A 80 9.68 11.99 10.23
CA VAL A 80 11.06 11.55 10.54
C VAL A 80 11.14 10.02 10.58
N ALA A 81 10.15 9.35 11.18
CA ALA A 81 10.16 7.91 11.33
C ALA A 81 8.75 7.36 11.57
N MET A 82 8.62 6.04 11.37
CA MET A 82 7.43 5.28 11.69
C MET A 82 7.23 5.20 13.21
N ASN A 83 6.64 6.24 13.80
CA ASN A 83 6.43 6.32 15.24
C ASN A 83 5.15 5.57 15.66
N SER A 84 5.09 5.12 16.91
CA SER A 84 3.92 4.46 17.51
C SER A 84 2.63 5.26 17.32
N ALA A 85 2.70 6.59 17.39
CA ALA A 85 1.55 7.45 17.14
C ALA A 85 1.01 7.34 15.70
N LEU A 86 1.90 7.31 14.70
CA LEU A 86 1.52 7.11 13.29
C LEU A 86 0.93 5.71 13.10
N ARG A 87 1.53 4.70 13.72
CA ARG A 87 1.01 3.34 13.71
C ARG A 87 -0.41 3.27 14.31
N THR A 88 -0.64 3.82 15.49
CA THR A 88 -1.99 3.86 16.09
C THR A 88 -2.97 4.65 15.23
N LYS A 89 -2.53 5.73 14.58
CA LYS A 89 -3.36 6.49 13.63
C LYS A 89 -3.78 5.62 12.43
N ILE A 90 -2.85 4.84 11.88
CA ILE A 90 -3.13 3.88 10.80
C ILE A 90 -4.12 2.82 11.28
N GLU A 91 -3.87 2.20 12.44
CA GLU A 91 -4.76 1.16 13.01
C GLU A 91 -6.19 1.70 13.23
N LYS A 92 -6.34 2.91 13.79
CA LYS A 92 -7.65 3.57 13.92
C LYS A 92 -8.28 3.89 12.58
N PHE A 93 -7.50 4.35 11.61
CA PHE A 93 -7.99 4.59 10.25
C PHE A 93 -8.52 3.29 9.63
N MET A 94 -7.83 2.16 9.87
CA MET A 94 -8.26 0.86 9.40
C MET A 94 -9.53 0.37 10.10
N ASP A 95 -9.68 0.60 11.39
CA ASP A 95 -10.92 0.26 12.10
C ASP A 95 -12.12 1.08 11.61
N LEU A 96 -11.91 2.38 11.34
CA LEU A 96 -12.98 3.29 10.90
C LEU A 96 -13.34 3.10 9.41
N HIS A 97 -12.36 2.90 8.54
CA HIS A 97 -12.57 2.90 7.10
C HIS A 97 -12.34 1.54 6.43
N GLY A 98 -11.69 0.58 7.08
CA GLY A 98 -11.37 -0.72 6.49
C GLY A 98 -12.60 -1.46 5.95
N ALA A 99 -13.71 -1.41 6.71
CA ALA A 99 -14.99 -1.99 6.28
C ALA A 99 -15.59 -1.30 5.05
N ASP A 100 -15.45 0.02 4.93
CA ASP A 100 -15.94 0.78 3.76
C ASP A 100 -15.11 0.46 2.51
N PHE A 101 -13.78 0.39 2.63
CA PHE A 101 -12.91 -0.01 1.53
C PHE A 101 -13.17 -1.46 1.09
N ALA A 102 -13.34 -2.38 2.03
CA ALA A 102 -13.70 -3.77 1.73
C ALA A 102 -15.09 -3.87 1.09
N GLY A 103 -16.06 -3.09 1.57
CA GLY A 103 -17.40 -3.01 0.99
C GLY A 103 -17.38 -2.50 -0.44
N LYS A 104 -16.61 -1.45 -0.73
CA LYS A 104 -16.39 -0.93 -2.09
C LYS A 104 -15.73 -1.96 -3.00
N LEU A 105 -14.75 -2.71 -2.52
CA LEU A 105 -14.07 -3.75 -3.28
C LEU A 105 -15.01 -4.92 -3.63
N ASN A 106 -15.80 -5.38 -2.66
CA ASN A 106 -16.78 -6.45 -2.88
C ASN A 106 -17.86 -6.01 -3.88
N ARG A 107 -18.35 -4.77 -3.77
CA ARG A 107 -19.33 -4.22 -4.71
C ARG A 107 -18.79 -4.12 -6.13
N LEU A 108 -17.54 -3.69 -6.31
CA LEU A 108 -16.91 -3.59 -7.62
C LEU A 108 -16.78 -4.98 -8.27
N LYS A 109 -16.45 -6.01 -7.49
CA LYS A 109 -16.33 -7.39 -7.97
C LYS A 109 -17.67 -8.03 -8.32
N SER A 110 -18.75 -7.68 -7.61
CA SER A 110 -20.11 -8.07 -8.00
C SER A 110 -20.68 -7.26 -9.17
N ALA A 111 -20.09 -6.10 -9.48
CA ALA A 111 -20.57 -5.18 -10.51
C ALA A 111 -19.93 -5.40 -11.90
N THR A 112 -19.05 -6.38 -12.06
CA THR A 112 -18.78 -6.96 -13.39
C THR A 112 -19.91 -7.92 -13.73
N PRO A 113 -20.88 -7.56 -14.61
CA PRO A 113 -21.79 -8.54 -15.15
C PRO A 113 -20.95 -9.56 -15.91
N SER A 114 -21.03 -10.82 -15.47
CA SER A 114 -20.73 -11.96 -16.33
C SER A 114 -21.61 -11.79 -17.57
N SER A 115 -21.02 -11.30 -18.66
CA SER A 115 -21.68 -11.26 -19.97
C SER A 115 -21.69 -12.70 -20.48
N ASN A 116 -22.63 -13.47 -19.94
CA ASN A 116 -23.00 -14.77 -20.45
C ASN A 116 -23.93 -14.50 -21.64
N VAL A 117 -23.42 -14.73 -22.86
CA VAL A 117 -24.26 -14.77 -24.07
C VAL A 117 -24.24 -16.22 -24.56
N PRO A 118 -25.42 -16.85 -24.79
CA PRO A 118 -25.60 -18.27 -25.05
C PRO A 118 -24.95 -18.78 -26.35
#